data_AF-M2Z8P6-F1
#
_entry.id   AF-M2Z8P6-F1
#
_cell.length_a   1.000
_cell.length_b   1.000
_cell.length_c   1.000
_cell.angle_alpha   90.00
_cell.angle_beta   90.00
_cell.angle_gamma   90.00
#
_symmetry.space_group_name_H-M   'P 1'
#
loop_
_entity.id
_entity.type
_entity.pdbx_description
1 polymer ?
#
loop_
_entity_poly.entity_id
_entity_poly.type
_entity_poly.pdbx_seq_one_letter_code
_entity_poly.pdbx_strand_id
1 'polypeptide(L)'
;MRRTWYGGLGGQHGRHIYAYCNVRTNQVLYSLERVLRNSHLKQLADVGANNNPPKLRKDIWRPLWMVSLPNSRDGKRLGLQVFRQLREYRVLHETNWEIPEEMKRPYTEKEIERMRYKLDNRGGSKKETVYDIIKRKKWKMRVRMVMDQKANSIADLAAILLRQEDKGVAISGKRELALDQQKKEDQDTIISLAERNATEANELKAKIPAMEAVVAEAGQEAQNKDKKSKERRSAFQKALHTRRDVEKIQLQIRRMEWSAAQVADAKARAAFEQQEQQEQQEQRRRRAAESPQTAKPGTAEEGAHAENSSLTEQTPVKEIDYRQYLPDFPAELDPIAAAKAGLPIGKHSALQPENRTQKMLVKLFRQHIFTIQDITVKWANTLDAEFAERWPDGVKHDRIGFVRHIAPKPDDEPVDDVRQLRGMVDTSPKETPEEMAAKVARGKVVKRIAERLVAEVTRKNNRSLAQRKKSRLQQQAAEETAGRQNNEPGASKQADEPPVQAEAPKL
;
A
#
# COMPACT_ATOMS: atom_id res chain seq x y z
N MET A 1 -5.85 -1.14 -20.45
CA MET A 1 -5.12 0.11 -20.16
C MET A 1 -5.71 0.79 -18.94
N ARG A 2 -5.06 0.70 -17.78
CA ARG A 2 -5.47 1.40 -16.55
C ARG A 2 -5.09 2.86 -16.69
N ARG A 3 -6.09 3.72 -16.85
CA ARG A 3 -5.96 5.18 -16.98
C ARG A 3 -5.53 5.75 -15.61
N THR A 4 -4.23 5.91 -15.37
CA THR A 4 -3.69 6.66 -14.22
C THR A 4 -3.84 8.16 -14.48
N TRP A 5 -5.05 8.68 -14.25
CA TRP A 5 -5.33 10.13 -14.23
C TRP A 5 -4.90 10.72 -12.88
N TYR A 6 -3.59 10.85 -12.64
CA TYR A 6 -3.03 11.74 -11.61
C TYR A 6 -1.60 12.13 -12.03
N GLY A 7 -1.51 13.03 -13.02
CA GLY A 7 -0.26 13.74 -13.31
C GLY A 7 -0.13 14.93 -12.36
N GLY A 8 0.98 15.00 -11.61
CA GLY A 8 1.53 16.27 -11.12
C GLY A 8 1.78 16.42 -9.61
N LEU A 9 0.98 15.82 -8.72
CA LEU A 9 1.14 15.98 -7.26
C LEU A 9 1.02 14.65 -6.49
N GLY A 10 1.34 13.53 -7.14
CA GLY A 10 1.10 12.15 -6.68
C GLY A 10 1.95 11.65 -5.50
N GLY A 11 2.58 12.53 -4.73
CA GLY A 11 3.53 12.16 -3.68
C GLY A 11 2.93 11.93 -2.29
N GLN A 12 1.77 12.50 -1.96
CA GLN A 12 1.27 12.54 -0.57
C GLN A 12 0.02 11.70 -0.30
N HIS A 13 -0.53 11.01 -1.30
CA HIS A 13 -1.71 10.17 -1.10
C HIS A 13 -1.41 9.05 -0.09
N GLY A 14 -2.24 8.96 0.95
CA GLY A 14 -2.09 7.98 2.03
C GLY A 14 -1.17 8.41 3.18
N ARG A 15 -0.51 9.58 3.12
CA ARG A 15 0.21 10.11 4.29
C ARG A 15 -0.73 10.72 5.33
N HIS A 16 -1.80 11.37 4.86
CA HIS A 16 -2.77 12.02 5.72
C HIS A 16 -4.17 11.45 5.47
N ILE A 17 -4.91 11.24 6.54
CA ILE A 17 -6.30 10.79 6.51
C ILE A 17 -7.13 11.82 7.26
N TYR A 18 -8.26 12.18 6.69
CA TYR A 18 -9.17 13.18 7.24
C TYR A 18 -10.53 12.55 7.49
N ALA A 19 -11.08 12.74 8.68
CA ALA A 19 -12.47 12.42 8.97
C ALA A 19 -13.28 13.72 9.08
N TYR A 20 -14.50 13.68 8.55
CA TYR A 20 -15.45 14.77 8.64
C TYR A 20 -16.71 14.27 9.34
N CYS A 21 -17.21 15.04 10.29
CA CYS A 21 -18.45 14.74 11.00
C CYS A 21 -19.55 15.71 10.55
N ASN A 22 -20.75 15.17 10.40
CA ASN A 22 -21.97 15.96 10.27
C ASN A 22 -22.39 16.45 11.66
N VAL A 23 -22.35 17.77 11.89
CA VAL A 23 -22.61 18.38 13.20
C VAL A 23 -24.03 18.09 13.74
N ARG A 24 -24.99 17.72 12.87
CA ARG A 24 -26.37 17.43 13.28
C ARG A 24 -26.65 15.95 13.51
N THR A 25 -26.09 15.08 12.67
CA THR A 25 -26.42 13.65 12.66
C THR A 25 -25.29 12.76 13.15
N ASN A 26 -24.11 13.32 13.45
CA ASN A 26 -22.90 12.60 13.84
C ASN A 26 -22.41 11.55 12.82
N GLN A 27 -22.91 11.61 11.58
CA GLN A 27 -22.40 10.78 10.49
C GLN A 27 -20.96 11.17 10.18
N VAL A 28 -20.11 10.17 9.94
CA VAL A 28 -18.68 10.37 9.64
C VAL A 28 -18.37 10.01 8.20
N LEU A 29 -17.56 10.83 7.53
CA LEU A 29 -17.03 10.59 6.19
C LEU A 29 -15.51 10.63 6.21
N TYR A 30 -14.88 9.65 5.58
CA TYR A 30 -13.42 9.59 5.47
C TYR A 30 -12.95 10.14 4.12
N SER A 31 -11.82 10.84 4.11
CA SER A 31 -11.16 11.27 2.88
C SER A 31 -9.64 11.20 3.01
N LEU A 32 -8.98 10.98 1.87
CA LEU A 32 -7.53 11.16 1.73
C LEU A 32 -7.16 12.60 1.36
N GLU A 33 -8.17 13.48 1.22
CA GLU A 33 -8.02 14.88 0.83
C GLU A 33 -8.56 15.81 1.91
N ARG A 34 -7.99 17.02 1.95
CA ARG A 34 -8.39 18.11 2.86
C ARG A 34 -9.76 18.72 2.56
N VAL A 35 -10.36 18.36 1.42
CA VAL A 35 -11.65 18.89 0.98
C VAL A 35 -12.61 17.74 0.69
N LEU A 36 -13.78 17.80 1.30
CA LEU A 36 -14.83 16.81 1.07
C LEU A 36 -15.55 17.06 -0.27
N ARG A 37 -15.46 16.08 -1.17
CA ARG A 37 -16.17 16.04 -2.47
C ARG A 37 -17.48 15.25 -2.41
N ASN A 38 -18.46 15.58 -3.25
CA ASN A 38 -19.77 14.88 -3.28
C ASN A 38 -19.66 13.37 -3.50
N SER A 39 -18.60 12.87 -4.14
CA SER A 39 -18.35 11.43 -4.29
C SER A 39 -18.20 10.69 -2.96
N HIS A 40 -17.80 11.37 -1.87
CA HIS A 40 -17.67 10.76 -0.55
C HIS A 40 -19.02 10.44 0.09
N LEU A 41 -20.13 11.07 -0.34
CA LEU A 41 -21.48 10.74 0.15
C LEU A 41 -21.87 9.28 -0.13
N LYS A 42 -21.25 8.65 -1.14
CA LYS A 42 -21.42 7.22 -1.45
C LYS A 42 -20.94 6.28 -0.33
N GLN A 43 -20.25 6.81 0.68
CA GLN A 43 -19.86 6.03 1.85
C GLN A 43 -21.01 5.87 2.86
N LEU A 44 -22.07 6.69 2.79
CA LEU A 44 -23.24 6.57 3.66
C LEU A 44 -24.13 5.41 3.19
N ALA A 45 -24.45 4.47 4.09
CA ALA A 45 -25.50 3.48 3.84
C ALA A 45 -26.86 4.14 3.60
N ASP A 46 -27.72 3.47 2.85
CA ASP A 46 -29.09 3.90 2.65
C ASP A 46 -29.94 3.59 3.89
N VAL A 47 -30.09 4.61 4.74
CA VAL A 47 -30.94 4.57 5.95
C VAL A 47 -32.37 5.07 5.68
N GLY A 48 -32.75 5.19 4.41
CA GLY A 48 -34.09 5.57 3.95
C GLY A 48 -34.23 7.04 3.52
N ALA A 49 -35.44 7.39 3.09
CA ALA A 49 -35.74 8.73 2.58
C ALA A 49 -35.44 9.84 3.60
N ASN A 50 -34.94 10.98 3.10
CA ASN A 50 -34.61 12.20 3.86
C ASN A 50 -33.44 12.10 4.85
N ASN A 51 -32.83 10.92 4.96
CA ASN A 51 -31.75 10.67 5.92
C ASN A 51 -30.36 10.87 5.30
N ASN A 52 -30.23 10.65 3.98
CA ASN A 52 -29.01 10.89 3.24
C ASN A 52 -29.09 12.24 2.50
N PRO A 53 -28.14 13.17 2.75
CA PRO A 53 -28.16 14.45 2.06
C PRO A 53 -27.82 14.27 0.57
N PRO A 54 -28.56 14.88 -0.36
CA PRO A 54 -28.29 14.74 -1.80
C PRO A 54 -27.00 15.46 -2.24
N LYS A 55 -26.56 16.46 -1.48
CA LYS A 55 -25.37 17.28 -1.76
C LYS A 55 -24.67 17.65 -0.46
N LEU A 56 -23.35 17.76 -0.50
CA LEU A 56 -22.56 18.24 0.63
C LEU A 56 -22.81 19.72 0.91
N ARG A 57 -23.06 20.00 2.18
CA ARG A 57 -23.32 21.33 2.74
C ARG A 57 -22.14 21.75 3.62
N LYS A 58 -21.48 22.85 3.28
CA LYS A 58 -20.24 23.33 3.92
C LYS A 58 -20.43 23.81 5.37
N ASP A 59 -21.66 24.14 5.74
CA ASP A 59 -22.06 24.55 7.07
C ASP A 59 -22.21 23.37 8.03
N ILE A 60 -22.61 22.20 7.51
CA ILE A 60 -22.96 21.03 8.32
C ILE A 60 -21.76 20.08 8.53
N TRP A 61 -20.90 19.96 7.51
CA TRP A 61 -19.74 19.06 7.57
C TRP A 61 -18.51 19.80 8.10
N ARG A 62 -17.96 19.29 9.21
CA ARG A 62 -16.76 19.82 9.87
C ARG A 62 -15.69 18.73 9.94
N PRO A 63 -14.39 19.08 9.84
CA PRO A 63 -13.33 18.13 10.17
C PRO A 63 -13.50 17.65 11.62
N LEU A 64 -13.44 16.34 11.82
CA LEU A 64 -13.53 15.70 13.13
C LEU A 64 -12.12 15.45 13.70
N TRP A 65 -11.31 14.74 12.92
CA TRP A 65 -9.92 14.47 13.24
C TRP A 65 -9.12 14.33 11.95
N MET A 66 -7.80 14.48 12.07
CA MET A 66 -6.83 14.25 11.01
C MET A 66 -5.72 13.37 11.57
N VAL A 67 -5.35 12.35 10.82
CA VAL A 67 -4.20 11.50 11.14
C VAL A 67 -3.08 11.81 10.16
N SER A 68 -1.91 12.11 10.71
CA SER A 68 -0.66 12.29 9.97
C SER A 68 0.27 11.12 10.28
N LEU A 69 0.65 10.41 9.22
CA LEU A 69 1.54 9.25 9.28
C LEU A 69 2.98 9.66 8.91
N PRO A 70 3.98 8.86 9.29
CA PRO A 70 5.38 9.14 8.98
C PRO A 70 5.60 9.33 7.48
N ASN A 71 6.50 10.24 7.10
CA ASN A 71 6.83 10.53 5.71
C ASN A 71 7.74 9.45 5.07
N SER A 72 7.51 8.19 5.41
CA SER A 72 8.14 7.04 4.80
C SER A 72 7.24 6.46 3.70
N ARG A 73 7.84 5.72 2.76
CA ARG A 73 7.11 4.90 1.79
C ARG A 73 6.14 3.94 2.50
N ASP A 74 6.55 3.43 3.65
CA ASP A 74 5.77 2.48 4.44
C ASP A 74 4.63 3.18 5.16
N GLY A 75 4.85 4.40 5.67
CA GLY A 75 3.80 5.25 6.25
C GLY A 75 2.66 5.55 5.27
N LYS A 76 2.97 5.77 3.98
CA LYS A 76 1.94 5.98 2.94
C LYS A 76 1.10 4.72 2.70
N ARG A 77 1.73 3.54 2.68
CA ARG A 77 1.03 2.25 2.54
C ARG A 77 0.17 1.97 3.75
N LEU A 78 0.70 2.26 4.93
CA LEU A 78 -0.01 2.19 6.19
C LEU A 78 -1.28 3.03 6.15
N GLY A 79 -1.22 4.29 5.73
CA GLY A 79 -2.42 5.11 5.68
C GLY A 79 -3.45 4.68 4.66
N LEU A 80 -3.04 4.13 3.51
CA LEU A 80 -4.00 3.52 2.57
C LEU A 80 -4.70 2.30 3.18
N GLN A 81 -3.96 1.51 3.98
CA GLN A 81 -4.53 0.37 4.69
C GLN A 81 -5.47 0.82 5.82
N VAL A 82 -5.05 1.77 6.66
CA VAL A 82 -5.90 2.39 7.71
C VAL A 82 -7.19 2.93 7.10
N PHE A 83 -7.08 3.71 6.02
CA PHE A 83 -8.24 4.27 5.32
C PHE A 83 -9.19 3.20 4.78
N ARG A 84 -8.64 2.11 4.23
CA ARG A 84 -9.45 0.97 3.79
C ARG A 84 -10.16 0.31 4.98
N GLN A 85 -9.43 0.05 6.07
CA GLN A 85 -9.98 -0.59 7.27
C GLN A 85 -11.05 0.27 7.93
N LEU A 86 -10.86 1.59 8.08
CA LEU A 86 -11.87 2.51 8.61
C LEU A 86 -13.18 2.45 7.83
N ARG A 87 -13.11 2.31 6.50
CA ARG A 87 -14.30 2.15 5.66
C ARG A 87 -14.96 0.79 5.83
N GLU A 88 -14.17 -0.28 5.99
CA GLU A 88 -14.68 -1.62 6.27
C GLU A 88 -15.37 -1.68 7.65
N TYR A 89 -14.74 -1.14 8.70
CA TYR A 89 -15.30 -1.06 10.05
C TYR A 89 -16.58 -0.23 10.08
N ARG A 90 -16.61 0.90 9.39
CA ARG A 90 -17.84 1.70 9.27
C ARG A 90 -18.98 0.91 8.63
N VAL A 91 -18.72 0.18 7.54
CA VAL A 91 -19.75 -0.67 6.91
C VAL A 91 -20.24 -1.71 7.91
N LEU A 92 -19.34 -2.32 8.68
CA LEU A 92 -19.70 -3.28 9.73
C LEU A 92 -20.57 -2.65 10.83
N HIS A 93 -20.26 -1.44 11.30
CA HIS A 93 -21.08 -0.72 12.29
C HIS A 93 -22.46 -0.34 11.75
N GLU A 94 -22.58 -0.11 10.45
CA GLU A 94 -23.87 0.22 9.82
C GLU A 94 -24.72 -1.04 9.52
N THR A 95 -24.10 -2.19 9.19
CA THR A 95 -24.82 -3.43 8.82
C THR A 95 -24.99 -4.43 9.96
N ASN A 96 -23.99 -4.57 10.83
CA ASN A 96 -23.87 -5.65 11.81
C ASN A 96 -23.85 -5.09 13.25
N TRP A 97 -24.76 -4.17 13.56
CA TRP A 97 -24.89 -3.62 14.91
C TRP A 97 -25.92 -4.39 15.73
N GLU A 98 -25.68 -4.47 17.04
CA GLU A 98 -26.60 -5.10 17.98
C GLU A 98 -27.72 -4.14 18.37
N ILE A 99 -28.95 -4.62 18.33
CA ILE A 99 -30.11 -3.82 18.74
C ILE A 99 -30.04 -3.60 20.26
N PRO A 100 -29.99 -2.33 20.75
CA PRO A 100 -29.94 -2.04 22.17
C PRO A 100 -31.17 -2.58 22.91
N GLU A 101 -30.97 -2.86 24.19
CA GLU A 101 -32.02 -3.33 25.08
C GLU A 101 -33.22 -2.37 25.13
N GLU A 102 -32.96 -1.05 25.09
CA GLU A 102 -34.03 -0.03 25.03
C GLU A 102 -34.96 -0.21 23.83
N MET A 103 -34.42 -0.64 22.69
CA MET A 103 -35.20 -0.88 21.47
C MET A 103 -35.86 -2.26 21.49
N LYS A 104 -35.23 -3.25 22.13
CA LYS A 104 -35.81 -4.59 22.33
C LYS A 104 -36.99 -4.54 23.30
N ARG A 105 -36.93 -3.69 24.33
CA ARG A 105 -37.96 -3.54 25.36
C ARG A 105 -39.35 -3.31 24.73
N PRO A 106 -40.38 -4.06 25.14
CA PRO A 106 -41.76 -3.77 24.78
C PRO A 106 -42.25 -2.49 25.48
N TYR A 107 -43.10 -1.72 24.82
CA TYR A 107 -43.72 -0.55 25.43
C TYR A 107 -44.68 -0.98 26.54
N THR A 108 -44.68 -0.26 27.66
CA THR A 108 -45.60 -0.53 28.76
C THR A 108 -47.02 -0.07 28.40
N GLU A 109 -48.06 -0.73 28.91
CA GLU A 109 -49.47 -0.39 28.64
C GLU A 109 -49.77 1.09 28.87
N LYS A 110 -49.29 1.66 29.98
CA LYS A 110 -49.40 3.10 30.27
C LYS A 110 -48.79 4.00 29.18
N GLU A 111 -47.70 3.59 28.56
CA GLU A 111 -47.07 4.33 27.47
C GLU A 111 -47.89 4.23 26.18
N ILE A 112 -48.46 3.05 25.92
CA ILE A 112 -49.36 2.80 24.80
C ILE A 112 -50.62 3.66 24.94
N GLU A 113 -51.25 3.68 26.12
CA GLU A 113 -52.40 4.54 26.43
C GLU A 113 -52.08 6.02 26.25
N ARG A 114 -50.92 6.48 26.75
CA ARG A 114 -50.48 7.87 26.58
C ARG A 114 -50.27 8.23 25.10
N MET A 115 -49.76 7.30 24.30
CA MET A 115 -49.61 7.50 22.85
C MET A 115 -50.94 7.48 22.12
N ARG A 116 -51.88 6.64 22.56
CA ARG A 116 -53.27 6.59 22.07
C ARG A 116 -53.97 7.92 22.30
N TYR A 117 -53.95 8.41 23.53
CA TYR A 117 -54.53 9.70 23.89
C TYR A 117 -53.94 10.86 23.07
N LYS A 118 -52.61 10.87 22.86
CA LYS A 118 -51.95 11.86 22.00
C LYS A 118 -52.36 11.77 20.53
N LEU A 119 -52.62 10.56 20.01
CA LEU A 119 -53.07 10.35 18.64
C LEU A 119 -54.49 10.86 18.45
N ASP A 120 -55.39 10.52 19.39
CA ASP A 120 -56.80 10.93 19.38
C ASP A 120 -56.92 12.45 19.44
N ASN A 121 -56.16 13.12 20.32
CA ASN A 121 -56.16 14.58 20.46
C ASN A 121 -55.58 15.34 19.26
N ARG A 122 -54.70 14.72 18.47
CA ARG A 122 -54.06 15.39 17.34
C ARG A 122 -54.96 15.44 16.10
N GLY A 123 -56.14 14.80 16.14
CA GLY A 123 -57.03 14.68 14.99
C GLY A 123 -56.40 13.86 13.86
N GLY A 124 -55.67 12.79 14.21
CA GLY A 124 -54.98 11.94 13.25
C GLY A 124 -55.91 11.32 12.20
N SER A 125 -55.34 10.90 11.07
CA SER A 125 -56.06 10.09 10.07
C SER A 125 -56.63 8.83 10.75
N LYS A 126 -57.92 8.54 10.55
CA LYS A 126 -58.63 7.39 11.15
C LYS A 126 -57.97 6.02 10.88
N LYS A 127 -56.95 5.96 10.01
CA LYS A 127 -56.24 4.73 9.62
C LYS A 127 -54.93 4.49 10.39
N GLU A 128 -54.40 5.47 11.13
CA GLU A 128 -53.14 5.28 11.86
C GLU A 128 -53.39 4.62 13.22
N THR A 129 -52.68 3.53 13.52
CA THR A 129 -52.77 2.86 14.82
C THR A 129 -51.64 3.31 15.76
N VAL A 130 -51.82 3.11 17.07
CA VAL A 130 -50.77 3.39 18.07
C VAL A 130 -49.50 2.58 17.80
N TYR A 131 -49.65 1.37 17.27
CA TYR A 131 -48.53 0.51 16.90
C TYR A 131 -47.70 1.09 15.74
N ASP A 132 -48.32 1.81 14.79
CA ASP A 132 -47.60 2.50 13.72
C ASP A 132 -46.73 3.64 14.26
N ILE A 133 -47.21 4.37 15.27
CA ILE A 133 -46.44 5.41 15.96
C ILE A 133 -45.26 4.80 16.69
N ILE A 134 -45.48 3.70 17.42
CA ILE A 134 -44.44 2.94 18.12
C ILE A 134 -43.38 2.48 17.12
N LYS A 135 -43.80 1.85 16.02
CA LYS A 135 -42.92 1.39 14.94
C LYS A 135 -42.10 2.54 14.36
N ARG A 136 -42.72 3.70 14.10
CA ARG A 136 -42.03 4.90 13.61
C ARG A 136 -41.04 5.47 14.63
N LYS A 137 -41.38 5.45 15.92
CA LYS A 137 -40.48 5.91 16.99
C LYS A 137 -39.26 4.99 17.11
N LYS A 138 -39.47 3.67 17.16
CA LYS A 138 -38.37 2.68 17.14
C LYS A 138 -37.52 2.81 15.87
N TRP A 139 -38.15 3.00 14.71
CA TRP A 139 -37.44 3.25 13.44
C TRP A 139 -36.59 4.52 13.48
N LYS A 140 -37.13 5.65 13.98
CA LYS A 140 -36.36 6.90 14.12
C LYS A 140 -35.19 6.75 15.08
N MET A 141 -35.37 6.01 16.18
CA MET A 141 -34.26 5.68 17.09
C MET A 141 -33.20 4.86 16.36
N ARG A 142 -33.60 3.81 15.64
CA ARG A 142 -32.70 3.00 14.80
C ARG A 142 -31.90 3.84 13.82
N VAL A 143 -32.58 4.67 13.04
CA VAL A 143 -31.92 5.55 12.05
C VAL A 143 -30.91 6.46 12.74
N ARG A 144 -31.29 7.08 13.86
CA ARG A 144 -30.38 7.98 14.60
C ARG A 144 -29.14 7.23 15.09
N MET A 145 -29.30 6.03 15.62
CA MET A 145 -28.19 5.22 16.10
C MET A 145 -27.26 4.78 14.98
N VAL A 146 -27.81 4.31 13.86
CA VAL A 146 -27.02 3.93 12.67
C VAL A 146 -26.29 5.15 12.10
N MET A 147 -26.86 6.35 12.19
CA MET A 147 -26.19 7.58 11.78
C MET A 147 -25.07 8.03 12.72
N ASP A 148 -25.22 7.79 14.02
CA ASP A 148 -24.29 8.27 15.04
C ASP A 148 -23.01 7.42 15.07
N GLN A 149 -22.10 7.74 14.16
CA GLN A 149 -20.86 7.00 13.95
C GLN A 149 -19.64 7.77 14.49
N LYS A 150 -19.84 8.88 15.21
CA LYS A 150 -18.75 9.73 15.71
C LYS A 150 -17.84 8.95 16.66
N ALA A 151 -18.39 8.41 17.75
CA ALA A 151 -17.65 7.65 18.74
C ALA A 151 -17.00 6.39 18.13
N ASN A 152 -17.79 5.63 17.34
CA ASN A 152 -17.31 4.43 16.65
C ASN A 152 -16.11 4.72 15.76
N SER A 153 -16.14 5.82 14.97
CA SER A 153 -15.03 6.17 14.08
C SER A 153 -13.70 6.42 14.82
N ILE A 154 -13.78 6.86 16.07
CA ILE A 154 -12.62 7.18 16.91
C ILE A 154 -12.08 5.90 17.55
N ALA A 155 -12.97 5.08 18.12
CA ALA A 155 -12.63 3.76 18.63
C ALA A 155 -12.03 2.87 17.53
N ASP A 156 -12.60 2.90 16.32
CA ASP A 156 -12.10 2.16 15.16
C ASP A 156 -10.68 2.59 14.79
N LEU A 157 -10.41 3.90 14.78
CA LEU A 157 -9.07 4.41 14.49
C LEU A 157 -8.06 3.88 15.51
N ALA A 158 -8.36 3.97 16.81
CA ALA A 158 -7.48 3.48 17.86
C ALA A 158 -7.26 1.96 17.76
N ALA A 159 -8.35 1.19 17.57
CA ALA A 159 -8.28 -0.26 17.42
C ALA A 159 -7.48 -0.71 16.18
N ILE A 160 -7.61 0.03 15.06
CA ILE A 160 -6.83 -0.23 13.85
C ILE A 160 -5.34 0.01 14.11
N LEU A 161 -4.99 1.10 14.79
CA LEU A 161 -3.60 1.42 15.11
C LEU A 161 -2.98 0.40 16.08
N LEU A 162 -3.69 0.01 17.15
CA LEU A 162 -3.25 -1.05 18.07
C LEU A 162 -3.02 -2.37 17.32
N ARG A 163 -3.97 -2.78 16.47
CA ARG A 163 -3.81 -4.00 15.66
C ARG A 163 -2.65 -3.92 14.68
N GLN A 164 -2.29 -2.72 14.23
CA GLN A 164 -1.12 -2.51 13.37
C GLN A 164 0.17 -2.58 14.18
N GLU A 165 0.19 -2.13 15.43
CA GLU A 165 1.30 -2.32 16.38
C GLU A 165 1.65 -3.80 16.52
N ASP A 166 0.67 -4.60 16.93
CA ASP A 166 0.85 -6.02 17.22
C ASP A 166 1.38 -6.76 15.99
N LYS A 167 0.86 -6.40 14.81
CA LYS A 167 1.35 -6.92 13.53
C LYS A 167 2.77 -6.45 13.23
N GLY A 168 3.10 -5.20 13.52
CA GLY A 168 4.43 -4.63 13.38
C GLY A 168 5.44 -5.40 14.23
N VAL A 169 5.15 -5.58 15.52
CA VAL A 169 5.97 -6.34 16.47
C VAL A 169 6.14 -7.79 16.01
N ALA A 170 5.04 -8.47 15.64
CA ALA A 170 5.11 -9.86 15.17
C ALA A 170 5.89 -10.03 13.86
N ILE A 171 5.81 -9.07 12.94
CA ILE A 171 6.61 -9.08 11.70
C ILE A 171 8.07 -8.76 11.99
N SER A 172 8.34 -7.82 12.91
CA SER A 172 9.70 -7.45 13.32
C SER A 172 10.43 -8.63 13.93
N GLY A 173 9.82 -9.30 14.92
CA GLY A 173 10.43 -10.47 15.55
C GLY A 173 10.65 -11.63 14.56
N LYS A 174 9.70 -11.86 13.64
CA LYS A 174 9.89 -12.86 12.56
C LYS A 174 11.04 -12.50 11.63
N ARG A 175 11.25 -11.21 11.33
CA ARG A 175 12.36 -10.76 10.49
C ARG A 175 13.70 -10.90 11.18
N GLU A 176 13.77 -10.55 12.46
CA GLU A 176 15.00 -10.67 13.25
C GLU A 176 15.45 -12.13 13.32
N LEU A 177 14.55 -13.04 13.71
CA LEU A 177 14.83 -14.48 13.72
C LEU A 177 15.23 -15.00 12.34
N ALA A 178 14.54 -14.55 11.28
CA ALA A 178 14.87 -14.93 9.92
C ALA A 178 16.24 -14.39 9.47
N LEU A 179 16.62 -13.18 9.89
CA LEU A 179 17.93 -12.60 9.59
C LEU A 179 19.04 -13.38 10.28
N ASP A 180 18.86 -13.80 11.53
CA ASP A 180 19.88 -14.56 12.24
C ASP A 180 20.07 -15.95 11.67
N GLN A 181 18.97 -16.61 11.28
CA GLN A 181 19.03 -17.89 10.56
C GLN A 181 19.70 -17.71 9.20
N GLN A 182 19.27 -16.70 8.45
CA GLN A 182 19.82 -16.41 7.14
C GLN A 182 21.32 -16.08 7.20
N LYS A 183 21.77 -15.30 8.19
CA LYS A 183 23.21 -14.99 8.35
C LYS A 183 24.05 -16.25 8.48
N LYS A 184 23.58 -17.23 9.26
CA LYS A 184 24.28 -18.51 9.42
C LYS A 184 24.29 -19.31 8.12
N GLU A 185 23.13 -19.42 7.46
CA GLU A 185 23.02 -20.08 6.15
C GLU A 185 23.89 -19.40 5.08
N ASP A 186 23.91 -18.07 5.07
CA ASP A 186 24.70 -17.26 4.15
C ASP A 186 26.19 -17.49 4.42
N GLN A 187 26.65 -17.49 5.67
CA GLN A 187 28.04 -17.83 6.01
C GLN A 187 28.43 -19.24 5.54
N ASP A 188 27.60 -20.25 5.79
CA ASP A 188 27.87 -21.62 5.35
C ASP A 188 27.86 -21.73 3.81
N THR A 189 26.96 -21.01 3.14
CA THR A 189 26.92 -20.98 1.68
C THR A 189 28.11 -20.23 1.08
N ILE A 190 28.60 -19.15 1.69
CA ILE A 190 29.81 -18.43 1.28
C ILE A 190 31.02 -19.36 1.36
N ILE A 191 31.18 -20.09 2.47
CA ILE A 191 32.29 -21.04 2.64
C ILE A 191 32.23 -22.15 1.58
N SER A 192 31.06 -22.78 1.41
CA SER A 192 30.91 -23.85 0.41
C SER A 192 31.10 -23.37 -1.03
N LEU A 193 30.67 -22.15 -1.37
CA LEU A 193 30.91 -21.56 -2.69
C LEU A 193 32.39 -21.20 -2.92
N ALA A 194 33.08 -20.74 -1.88
CA ALA A 194 34.52 -20.46 -1.95
C ALA A 194 35.33 -21.73 -2.25
N GLU A 195 34.96 -22.85 -1.64
CA GLU A 195 35.59 -24.16 -1.89
C GLU A 195 35.33 -24.65 -3.32
N ARG A 196 34.08 -24.54 -3.80
CA ARG A 196 33.70 -24.92 -5.18
C ARG A 196 34.29 -24.02 -6.25
N ASN A 197 34.57 -22.75 -5.94
CA ASN A 197 35.13 -21.79 -6.90
C ASN A 197 36.44 -22.27 -7.51
N ALA A 198 37.24 -23.04 -6.77
CA ALA A 198 38.51 -23.58 -7.25
C ALA A 198 38.37 -24.50 -8.48
N THR A 199 37.22 -25.17 -8.64
CA THR A 199 36.98 -26.15 -9.71
C THR A 199 35.85 -25.72 -10.64
N GLU A 200 34.65 -25.45 -10.10
CA GLU A 200 33.41 -25.29 -10.86
C GLU A 200 33.32 -23.96 -11.63
N ALA A 201 33.96 -22.90 -11.15
CA ALA A 201 33.85 -21.58 -11.76
C ALA A 201 34.39 -21.54 -13.20
N ASN A 202 35.49 -22.24 -13.45
CA ASN A 202 36.08 -22.33 -14.79
C ASN A 202 35.19 -23.15 -15.74
N GLU A 203 34.56 -24.22 -15.26
CA GLU A 203 33.62 -25.01 -16.06
C GLU A 203 32.37 -24.21 -16.45
N LEU A 204 31.81 -23.43 -15.53
CA LEU A 204 30.65 -22.57 -15.82
C LEU A 204 31.01 -21.46 -16.80
N LYS A 205 32.19 -20.84 -16.67
CA LYS A 205 32.70 -19.84 -17.62
C LYS A 205 32.81 -20.41 -19.03
N ALA A 206 33.23 -21.67 -19.16
CA ALA A 206 33.31 -22.36 -20.45
C ALA A 206 31.93 -22.64 -21.09
N LYS A 207 30.86 -22.77 -20.30
CA LYS A 207 29.49 -23.03 -20.80
C LYS A 207 28.80 -21.79 -21.37
N ILE A 208 29.12 -20.59 -20.88
CA ILE A 208 28.52 -19.31 -21.32
C ILE A 208 28.59 -19.12 -22.84
N PRO A 209 29.76 -19.19 -23.52
CA PRO A 209 29.83 -18.93 -24.96
C PRO A 209 28.98 -19.91 -25.78
N ALA A 210 28.87 -21.18 -25.35
CA ALA A 210 28.02 -22.15 -26.01
C ALA A 210 26.53 -21.79 -25.89
N MET A 211 26.08 -21.33 -24.72
CA MET A 211 24.70 -20.88 -24.53
C MET A 211 24.40 -19.56 -25.24
N GLU A 212 25.36 -18.64 -25.29
CA GLU A 212 25.24 -17.39 -26.04
C GLU A 212 25.12 -17.66 -27.55
N ALA A 213 25.84 -18.65 -28.09
CA ALA A 213 25.66 -19.12 -29.46
C ALA A 213 24.24 -19.64 -29.72
N VAL A 214 23.67 -20.41 -28.78
CA VAL A 214 22.27 -20.88 -28.86
C VAL A 214 21.26 -19.72 -28.82
N VAL A 215 21.51 -18.69 -28.02
CA VAL A 215 20.68 -17.47 -27.99
C VAL A 215 20.76 -16.75 -29.35
N ALA A 216 21.95 -16.63 -29.92
CA ALA A 216 22.16 -15.97 -31.21
C ALA A 216 21.45 -16.73 -32.34
N GLU A 217 21.60 -18.05 -32.40
CA GLU A 217 20.93 -18.91 -33.39
C GLU A 217 19.40 -18.80 -33.26
N ALA A 218 18.85 -19.00 -32.06
CA ALA A 218 17.40 -18.89 -31.83
C ALA A 218 16.87 -17.47 -32.12
N GLY A 219 17.68 -16.45 -31.90
CA GLY A 219 17.38 -15.06 -32.27
C GLY A 219 17.27 -14.87 -33.79
N GLN A 220 18.20 -15.44 -34.56
CA GLN A 220 18.15 -15.43 -36.02
C GLN A 220 16.92 -16.19 -36.55
N GLU A 221 16.62 -17.36 -35.99
CA GLU A 221 15.44 -18.14 -36.35
C GLU A 221 14.13 -17.40 -36.08
N ALA A 222 14.06 -16.63 -34.99
CA ALA A 222 12.90 -15.81 -34.65
C ALA A 222 12.67 -14.66 -35.65
N GLN A 223 13.75 -14.14 -36.26
CA GLN A 223 13.70 -13.07 -37.24
C GLN A 223 13.46 -13.56 -38.67
N ASN A 224 13.76 -14.83 -38.97
CA ASN A 224 13.57 -15.41 -40.29
C ASN A 224 12.08 -15.42 -40.69
N LYS A 225 11.71 -14.59 -41.68
CA LYS A 225 10.33 -14.41 -42.14
C LYS A 225 9.76 -15.62 -42.87
N ASP A 226 10.62 -16.51 -43.37
CA ASP A 226 10.21 -17.71 -44.12
C ASP A 226 9.63 -18.78 -43.19
N LYS A 227 10.02 -18.77 -41.92
CA LYS A 227 9.48 -19.68 -40.90
C LYS A 227 8.06 -19.31 -40.50
N LYS A 228 7.27 -20.35 -40.18
CA LYS A 228 5.89 -20.18 -39.72
C LYS A 228 5.87 -19.31 -38.44
N SER A 229 4.83 -18.50 -38.27
CA SER A 229 4.71 -17.59 -37.11
C SER A 229 4.85 -18.31 -35.76
N LYS A 230 4.37 -19.57 -35.67
CA LYS A 230 4.49 -20.41 -34.47
C LYS A 230 5.95 -20.75 -34.15
N GLU A 231 6.74 -21.12 -35.15
CA GLU A 231 8.16 -21.46 -35.00
C GLU A 231 8.97 -20.23 -34.57
N ARG A 232 8.72 -19.07 -35.18
CA ARG A 232 9.36 -17.82 -34.77
C ARG A 232 9.10 -17.45 -33.31
N ARG A 233 7.85 -17.59 -32.85
CA ARG A 233 7.48 -17.35 -31.45
C ARG A 233 8.17 -18.35 -30.52
N SER A 234 8.25 -19.61 -30.91
CA SER A 234 8.94 -20.65 -30.14
C SER A 234 10.45 -20.35 -30.03
N ALA A 235 11.10 -20.02 -31.14
CA ALA A 235 12.52 -19.64 -31.17
C ALA A 235 12.78 -18.40 -30.32
N PHE A 236 11.91 -17.38 -30.39
CA PHE A 236 12.00 -16.20 -29.53
C PHE A 236 11.88 -16.54 -28.03
N GLN A 237 10.94 -17.42 -27.67
CA GLN A 237 10.80 -17.88 -26.28
C GLN A 237 12.04 -18.67 -25.84
N LYS A 238 12.56 -19.57 -26.68
CA LYS A 238 13.81 -20.31 -26.43
C LYS A 238 14.98 -19.34 -26.17
N ALA A 239 15.19 -18.36 -27.04
CA ALA A 239 16.22 -17.34 -26.87
C ALA A 239 16.07 -16.56 -25.55
N LEU A 240 14.84 -16.18 -25.18
CA LEU A 240 14.57 -15.51 -23.90
C LEU A 240 14.86 -16.41 -22.69
N HIS A 241 14.54 -17.70 -22.75
CA HIS A 241 14.83 -18.65 -21.68
C HIS A 241 16.33 -18.88 -21.54
N THR A 242 17.03 -19.19 -22.63
CA THR A 242 18.48 -19.39 -22.61
C THR A 242 19.23 -18.15 -22.14
N ARG A 243 18.79 -16.93 -22.54
CA ARG A 243 19.39 -15.68 -22.03
C ARG A 243 19.25 -15.55 -20.50
N ARG A 244 18.11 -15.92 -19.93
CA ARG A 244 17.92 -15.91 -18.48
C ARG A 244 18.82 -16.93 -17.79
N ASP A 245 19.00 -18.10 -18.41
CA ASP A 245 19.88 -19.13 -17.87
C ASP A 245 21.35 -18.69 -17.92
N VAL A 246 21.78 -17.98 -18.97
CA VAL A 246 23.11 -17.33 -19.03
C VAL A 246 23.26 -16.30 -17.92
N GLU A 247 22.27 -15.42 -17.72
CA GLU A 247 22.31 -14.41 -16.64
C GLU A 247 22.40 -15.07 -15.25
N LYS A 248 21.74 -16.22 -15.05
CA LYS A 248 21.85 -17.01 -13.80
C LYS A 248 23.24 -17.62 -13.61
N ILE A 249 23.82 -18.20 -14.67
CA ILE A 249 25.18 -18.78 -14.60
C ILE A 249 26.19 -17.68 -14.31
N GLN A 250 26.08 -16.53 -14.97
CA GLN A 250 26.92 -15.36 -14.69
C GLN A 250 26.79 -14.89 -13.24
N LEU A 251 25.56 -14.84 -12.71
CA LEU A 251 25.32 -14.52 -11.30
C LEU A 251 25.98 -15.53 -10.36
N GLN A 252 25.88 -16.83 -10.68
CA GLN A 252 26.50 -17.90 -9.89
C GLN A 252 28.04 -17.79 -9.89
N ILE A 253 28.67 -17.52 -11.04
CA ILE A 253 30.11 -17.28 -11.12
C ILE A 253 30.50 -16.10 -10.24
N ARG A 254 29.80 -14.96 -10.35
CA ARG A 254 30.07 -13.79 -9.51
C ARG A 254 29.93 -14.09 -8.02
N ARG A 255 28.93 -14.90 -7.63
CA ARG A 255 28.76 -15.36 -6.24
C ARG A 255 29.95 -16.17 -5.77
N MET A 256 30.44 -17.11 -6.58
CA MET A 256 31.60 -17.94 -6.22
C MET A 256 32.88 -17.13 -6.10
N GLU A 257 33.17 -16.26 -7.08
CA GLU A 257 34.35 -15.39 -7.07
C GLU A 257 34.33 -14.42 -5.87
N TRP A 258 33.18 -13.80 -5.63
CA TRP A 258 33.01 -12.91 -4.47
C TRP A 258 33.21 -13.68 -3.16
N SER A 259 32.59 -14.86 -3.02
CA SER A 259 32.71 -15.68 -1.80
C SER A 259 34.16 -16.10 -1.55
N ALA A 260 34.87 -16.55 -2.59
CA ALA A 260 36.29 -16.92 -2.48
C ALA A 260 37.16 -15.74 -2.03
N ALA A 261 36.93 -14.54 -2.57
CA ALA A 261 37.63 -13.33 -2.16
C ALA A 261 37.34 -12.98 -0.68
N GLN A 262 36.08 -13.05 -0.24
CA GLN A 262 35.72 -12.73 1.16
C GLN A 262 36.26 -13.76 2.17
N VAL A 263 36.25 -15.05 1.83
CA VAL A 263 36.83 -16.09 2.70
C VAL A 263 38.34 -15.92 2.82
N ALA A 264 39.03 -15.57 1.73
CA ALA A 264 40.46 -15.28 1.78
C ALA A 264 40.78 -14.06 2.67
N ASP A 265 40.03 -12.97 2.54
CA ASP A 265 40.17 -11.76 3.37
C ASP A 265 39.86 -12.06 4.85
N ALA A 266 38.76 -12.76 5.14
CA ALA A 266 38.39 -13.13 6.52
C ALA A 266 39.46 -14.01 7.20
N LYS A 267 40.05 -14.95 6.47
CA LYS A 267 41.17 -15.77 6.97
C LYS A 267 42.43 -14.94 7.21
N ALA A 268 42.75 -13.99 6.33
CA ALA A 268 43.88 -13.09 6.51
C ALA A 268 43.70 -12.21 7.75
N ARG A 269 42.49 -11.68 7.99
CA ARG A 269 42.16 -10.90 9.19
C ARG A 269 42.24 -11.73 10.47
N ALA A 270 41.69 -12.94 10.45
CA ALA A 270 41.78 -13.85 11.59
C ALA A 270 43.23 -14.22 11.92
N ALA A 271 44.07 -14.47 10.90
CA ALA A 271 45.49 -14.73 11.09
C ALA A 271 46.24 -13.53 11.66
N PHE A 272 45.93 -12.31 11.19
CA PHE A 272 46.49 -11.07 11.72
C PHE A 272 46.12 -10.86 13.19
N GLU A 273 44.85 -11.04 13.56
CA GLU A 273 44.42 -10.90 14.96
C GLU A 273 45.02 -11.99 15.87
N GLN A 274 45.18 -13.22 15.35
CA GLN A 274 45.90 -14.27 16.06
C GLN A 274 47.37 -13.90 16.31
N GLN A 275 48.05 -13.30 15.32
CA GLN A 275 49.42 -12.80 15.49
C GLN A 275 49.49 -11.69 16.52
N GLU A 276 48.59 -10.71 16.47
CA GLU A 276 48.54 -9.64 17.49
C GLU A 276 48.28 -10.19 18.90
N GLN A 277 47.38 -11.17 19.05
CA GLN A 277 47.13 -11.81 20.34
C GLN A 277 48.36 -12.58 20.86
N GLN A 278 49.09 -13.28 19.97
CA GLN A 278 50.33 -13.97 20.31
C GLN A 278 51.42 -12.98 20.73
N GLU A 279 51.61 -11.90 19.97
CA GLU A 279 52.57 -10.85 20.30
C GLU A 279 52.24 -10.16 21.62
N GLN A 280 50.97 -9.85 21.87
CA GLN A 280 50.53 -9.29 23.16
C GLN A 280 50.76 -10.27 24.31
N GLN A 281 50.52 -11.56 24.10
CA GLN A 281 50.78 -12.59 25.10
C GLN A 281 52.28 -12.74 25.36
N GLU A 282 53.11 -12.69 24.33
CA GLU A 282 54.57 -12.74 24.45
C GLU A 282 55.09 -11.50 25.17
N GLN A 283 54.61 -10.30 24.82
CA GLN A 283 54.96 -9.06 25.52
C GLN A 283 54.55 -9.11 26.99
N ARG A 284 53.37 -9.67 27.31
CA ARG A 284 52.96 -9.90 28.72
C ARG A 284 53.90 -10.87 29.42
N ARG A 285 54.31 -11.95 28.77
CA ARG A 285 55.29 -12.91 29.31
C ARG A 285 56.64 -12.25 29.56
N ARG A 286 57.14 -11.44 28.61
CA ARG A 286 58.40 -10.69 28.75
C ARG A 286 58.33 -9.69 29.91
N ARG A 287 57.26 -8.88 30.00
CA ARG A 287 57.05 -7.94 31.12
C ARG A 287 56.94 -8.62 32.49
N ALA A 288 56.29 -9.78 32.55
CA ALA A 288 56.21 -10.57 33.77
C ALA A 288 57.57 -11.14 34.20
N ALA A 289 58.41 -11.54 33.24
CA ALA A 289 59.77 -11.98 33.50
C ALA A 289 60.71 -10.82 33.89
N GLU A 290 60.51 -9.64 33.31
CA GLU A 290 61.28 -8.42 33.57
C GLU A 290 60.85 -7.66 34.84
N SER A 291 59.91 -8.16 35.64
CA SER A 291 59.65 -7.68 37.01
C SER A 291 60.32 -8.57 38.07
N PRO A 292 61.66 -8.58 38.21
CA PRO A 292 62.29 -9.17 39.36
C PRO A 292 62.10 -8.25 40.58
N GLN A 293 61.34 -8.77 41.54
CA GLN A 293 61.61 -8.68 42.98
C GLN A 293 62.49 -7.49 43.42
N THR A 294 61.88 -6.32 43.60
CA THR A 294 62.33 -5.34 44.61
C THR A 294 61.30 -5.25 45.73
N ALA A 295 60.77 -6.40 46.15
CA ALA A 295 60.06 -6.49 47.43
C ALA A 295 61.11 -6.62 48.53
N LYS A 296 61.48 -5.48 49.13
CA LYS A 296 62.20 -5.42 50.40
C LYS A 296 61.45 -6.26 51.45
N PRO A 297 62.14 -7.12 52.22
CA PRO A 297 61.55 -7.79 53.38
C PRO A 297 61.47 -6.81 54.56
N GLY A 298 60.30 -6.75 55.21
CA GLY A 298 60.01 -5.97 56.41
C GLY A 298 58.62 -5.34 56.23
N THR A 299 57.56 -5.75 56.92
CA THR A 299 57.47 -6.10 58.35
C THR A 299 56.23 -6.98 58.54
N ALA A 300 56.32 -7.92 59.47
CA ALA A 300 55.27 -8.86 59.85
C ALA A 300 54.06 -8.15 60.46
N GLU A 301 52.86 -8.62 60.11
CA GLU A 301 51.74 -8.96 61.01
C GLU A 301 50.58 -9.47 60.12
N GLU A 302 50.37 -10.79 60.10
CA GLU A 302 49.31 -11.47 60.85
C GLU A 302 47.89 -11.19 60.32
N GLY A 303 47.38 -12.14 59.53
CA GLY A 303 46.05 -12.08 58.94
C GLY A 303 45.84 -13.23 57.97
N ALA A 304 45.81 -14.44 58.51
CA ALA A 304 45.59 -15.68 57.79
C ALA A 304 44.26 -15.68 57.02
N HIS A 305 44.33 -15.75 55.68
CA HIS A 305 43.42 -16.53 54.86
C HIS A 305 44.21 -17.07 53.67
N ALA A 306 44.66 -18.31 53.82
CA ALA A 306 45.33 -19.07 52.80
C ALA A 306 44.33 -19.43 51.68
N GLU A 307 44.29 -18.63 50.62
CA GLU A 307 43.91 -19.13 49.31
C GLU A 307 45.18 -19.47 48.54
N ASN A 308 45.47 -20.76 48.60
CA ASN A 308 46.50 -21.46 47.86
C ASN A 308 46.11 -21.49 46.36
N SER A 309 46.12 -20.34 45.68
CA SER A 309 45.90 -20.25 44.23
C SER A 309 47.22 -20.47 43.49
N SER A 310 47.58 -21.74 43.44
CA SER A 310 48.67 -22.31 42.66
C SER A 310 48.54 -22.01 41.17
N LEU A 311 49.67 -21.63 40.57
CA LEU A 311 50.14 -22.08 39.25
C LEU A 311 49.22 -21.82 38.03
N THR A 312 49.45 -20.68 37.40
CA THR A 312 49.83 -20.62 35.98
C THR A 312 49.03 -21.49 34.99
N GLU A 313 47.70 -21.46 35.02
CA GLU A 313 46.92 -21.98 33.90
C GLU A 313 47.16 -21.08 32.68
N GLN A 314 48.06 -21.53 31.79
CA GLN A 314 48.18 -20.98 30.45
C GLN A 314 46.87 -21.27 29.73
N THR A 315 45.91 -20.35 29.80
CA THR A 315 44.70 -20.45 28.99
C THR A 315 45.13 -20.58 27.52
N PRO A 316 44.83 -21.70 26.84
CA PRO A 316 45.23 -21.90 25.46
C PRO A 316 44.69 -20.76 24.60
N VAL A 317 45.51 -20.25 23.68
CA VAL A 317 45.09 -19.23 22.72
C VAL A 317 43.87 -19.77 21.99
N LYS A 318 42.71 -19.16 22.24
CA LYS A 318 41.46 -19.59 21.60
C LYS A 318 41.60 -19.31 20.11
N GLU A 319 41.47 -20.34 19.29
CA GLU A 319 41.45 -20.20 17.84
C GLU A 319 40.34 -19.21 17.46
N ILE A 320 40.72 -18.12 16.80
CA ILE A 320 39.79 -17.08 16.37
C ILE A 320 38.98 -17.63 15.19
N ASP A 321 37.66 -17.73 15.36
CA ASP A 321 36.75 -18.17 14.30
C ASP A 321 36.60 -17.09 13.22
N TYR A 322 37.21 -17.34 12.06
CA TYR A 322 37.18 -16.39 10.95
C TYR A 322 35.78 -16.14 10.39
N ARG A 323 34.79 -17.00 10.70
CA ARG A 323 33.38 -16.81 10.29
C ARG A 323 32.80 -15.48 10.77
N GLN A 324 33.30 -14.96 11.89
CA GLN A 324 32.85 -13.70 12.46
C GLN A 324 33.18 -12.48 11.57
N TYR A 325 34.20 -12.60 10.70
CA TYR A 325 34.57 -11.53 9.76
C TYR A 325 33.89 -11.63 8.40
N LEU A 326 33.09 -12.68 8.14
CA LEU A 326 32.40 -12.84 6.86
C LEU A 326 31.23 -11.85 6.74
N PRO A 327 31.19 -11.03 5.68
CA PRO A 327 30.04 -10.16 5.43
C PRO A 327 28.85 -10.92 4.82
N ASP A 328 27.65 -10.37 4.97
CA ASP A 328 26.44 -10.82 4.24
C ASP A 328 26.65 -10.69 2.71
N PHE A 329 25.93 -11.48 1.91
CA PHE A 329 25.94 -11.31 0.46
C PHE A 329 25.49 -9.89 0.06
N PRO A 330 26.12 -9.29 -0.97
CA PRO A 330 25.70 -8.00 -1.48
C PRO A 330 24.34 -8.13 -2.19
N ALA A 331 23.57 -7.03 -2.17
CA ALA A 331 22.21 -6.96 -2.73
C ALA A 331 22.11 -7.28 -4.24
N GLU A 332 23.22 -7.22 -4.97
CA GLU A 332 23.28 -7.56 -6.39
C GLU A 332 23.40 -9.05 -6.66
N LEU A 333 23.82 -9.83 -5.66
CA LEU A 333 24.13 -11.25 -5.79
C LEU A 333 23.10 -12.16 -5.12
N ASP A 334 22.34 -11.64 -4.16
CA ASP A 334 21.34 -12.43 -3.43
C ASP A 334 19.93 -11.79 -3.47
N PRO A 335 18.88 -12.55 -3.83
CA PRO A 335 17.49 -12.08 -3.79
C PRO A 335 17.03 -11.54 -2.44
N ILE A 336 17.50 -12.10 -1.32
CA ILE A 336 17.03 -11.72 0.00
C ILE A 336 17.70 -10.40 0.43
N ALA A 337 19.01 -10.27 0.22
CA ALA A 337 19.75 -9.02 0.37
C ALA A 337 19.17 -7.90 -0.51
N ALA A 338 18.80 -8.21 -1.76
CA ALA A 338 18.09 -7.27 -2.65
C ALA A 338 16.76 -6.81 -2.05
N ALA A 339 15.98 -7.74 -1.47
CA ALA A 339 14.70 -7.43 -0.84
C ALA A 339 14.88 -6.57 0.43
N LYS A 340 15.90 -6.85 1.24
CA LYS A 340 16.30 -6.07 2.42
C LYS A 340 16.69 -4.64 2.04
N ALA A 341 17.43 -4.47 0.94
CA ALA A 341 17.78 -3.17 0.37
C ALA A 341 16.60 -2.44 -0.32
N GLY A 342 15.42 -3.08 -0.41
CA GLY A 342 14.26 -2.50 -1.07
C GLY A 342 14.35 -2.43 -2.60
N LEU A 343 15.31 -3.14 -3.20
CA LEU A 343 15.50 -3.16 -4.65
C LEU A 343 14.35 -3.94 -5.33
N PRO A 344 13.74 -3.38 -6.40
CA PRO A 344 12.69 -4.07 -7.12
C PRO A 344 13.27 -5.23 -7.93
N ILE A 345 13.00 -6.47 -7.52
CA ILE A 345 13.38 -7.65 -8.30
C ILE A 345 12.39 -7.79 -9.46
N GLY A 346 12.89 -7.60 -10.69
CA GLY A 346 12.12 -7.75 -11.91
C GLY A 346 11.52 -9.15 -12.07
N LYS A 347 10.35 -9.23 -12.70
CA LYS A 347 9.86 -10.52 -13.20
C LYS A 347 10.89 -11.03 -14.23
N HIS A 348 11.41 -12.23 -14.03
CA HIS A 348 12.44 -12.88 -14.84
C HIS A 348 13.89 -12.40 -14.65
N SER A 349 14.20 -11.67 -13.58
CA SER A 349 15.60 -11.39 -13.22
C SER A 349 16.31 -12.67 -12.75
N ALA A 350 17.63 -12.74 -12.93
CA ALA A 350 18.48 -13.78 -12.33
C ALA A 350 18.37 -13.81 -10.79
N LEU A 351 18.05 -12.67 -10.16
CA LEU A 351 17.78 -12.55 -8.72
C LEU A 351 16.37 -13.03 -8.33
N GLN A 352 15.73 -13.89 -9.12
CA GLN A 352 14.46 -14.47 -8.70
C GLN A 352 14.71 -15.56 -7.65
N PRO A 353 14.00 -15.53 -6.50
CA PRO A 353 14.14 -16.58 -5.50
C PRO A 353 13.70 -17.91 -6.13
N GLU A 354 14.55 -18.92 -6.05
CA GLU A 354 14.30 -20.22 -6.70
C GLU A 354 13.43 -21.09 -5.79
N ASN A 355 13.80 -21.16 -4.52
CA ASN A 355 13.20 -22.03 -3.52
C ASN A 355 12.02 -21.37 -2.79
N ARG A 356 11.13 -22.21 -2.23
CA ARG A 356 9.96 -21.75 -1.46
C ARG A 356 10.36 -20.94 -0.24
N THR A 357 11.44 -21.32 0.45
CA THR A 357 11.99 -20.62 1.62
C THR A 357 12.41 -19.19 1.26
N GLN A 358 13.25 -19.02 0.24
CA GLN A 358 13.65 -17.71 -0.29
C GLN A 358 12.45 -16.85 -0.71
N LYS A 359 11.45 -17.44 -1.38
CA LYS A 359 10.21 -16.73 -1.74
C LYS A 359 9.46 -16.22 -0.50
N MET A 360 9.40 -17.02 0.56
CA MET A 360 8.78 -16.62 1.83
C MET A 360 9.58 -15.52 2.53
N LEU A 361 10.91 -15.61 2.57
CA LEU A 361 11.79 -14.59 3.14
C LEU A 361 11.69 -13.27 2.37
N VAL A 362 11.81 -13.29 1.05
CA VAL A 362 11.63 -12.10 0.20
C VAL A 362 10.25 -11.49 0.42
N LYS A 363 9.20 -12.30 0.59
CA LYS A 363 7.86 -11.80 0.94
C LYS A 363 7.84 -11.16 2.32
N LEU A 364 8.47 -11.78 3.31
CA LEU A 364 8.57 -11.27 4.68
C LEU A 364 9.31 -9.92 4.72
N PHE A 365 10.45 -9.77 4.03
CA PHE A 365 11.18 -8.50 3.95
C PHE A 365 10.48 -7.43 3.12
N ARG A 366 9.61 -7.82 2.18
CA ARG A 366 8.77 -6.89 1.42
C ARG A 366 7.50 -6.45 2.14
N GLN A 367 7.07 -7.16 3.18
CA GLN A 367 6.01 -6.69 4.06
C GLN A 367 6.41 -5.35 4.68
N HIS A 368 5.44 -4.59 5.19
CA HIS A 368 5.73 -3.32 5.84
C HIS A 368 5.84 -3.59 7.32
N ILE A 369 6.90 -3.08 7.96
CA ILE A 369 6.91 -3.01 9.41
C ILE A 369 6.04 -1.81 9.76
N PHE A 370 4.98 -2.07 10.51
CA PHE A 370 4.11 -1.03 10.98
C PHE A 370 4.77 -0.39 12.20
N THR A 371 5.26 0.83 12.00
CA THR A 371 5.81 1.64 13.08
C THR A 371 4.78 2.69 13.48
N ILE A 372 4.52 2.81 14.78
CA ILE A 372 3.57 3.78 15.35
C ILE A 372 4.25 5.09 15.75
N GLN A 373 5.58 5.08 15.81
CA GLN A 373 6.36 6.29 15.98
C GLN A 373 6.01 7.31 14.89
N ASP A 374 5.94 8.58 15.29
CA ASP A 374 5.60 9.72 14.44
C ASP A 374 4.17 9.73 13.88
N ILE A 375 3.26 8.94 14.44
CA ILE A 375 1.82 9.11 14.16
C ILE A 375 1.28 10.24 15.03
N THR A 376 0.72 11.25 14.38
CA THR A 376 0.07 12.38 15.06
C THR A 376 -1.38 12.43 14.67
N VAL A 377 -2.28 12.40 15.66
CA VAL A 377 -3.72 12.59 15.48
C VAL A 377 -4.08 13.97 15.98
N LYS A 378 -4.48 14.84 15.06
CA LYS A 378 -5.02 16.16 15.36
C LYS A 378 -6.53 16.06 15.53
N TRP A 379 -7.08 16.61 16.61
CA TRP A 379 -8.50 16.55 16.97
C TRP A 379 -9.20 17.90 16.85
N ALA A 380 -10.44 17.93 16.38
CA ALA A 380 -11.28 19.13 16.48
C ALA A 380 -11.67 19.42 17.94
N ASN A 381 -11.90 18.37 18.74
CA ASN A 381 -12.09 18.42 20.18
C ASN A 381 -11.21 17.35 20.83
N THR A 382 -10.29 17.73 21.72
CA THR A 382 -9.36 16.78 22.34
C THR A 382 -10.05 15.76 23.25
N LEU A 383 -11.21 16.10 23.83
CA LEU A 383 -11.99 15.16 24.64
C LEU A 383 -12.57 14.01 23.81
N ASP A 384 -12.68 14.18 22.49
CA ASP A 384 -13.15 13.10 21.63
C ASP A 384 -12.16 11.92 21.63
N ALA A 385 -10.90 12.11 22.04
CA ALA A 385 -9.94 11.01 22.18
C ALA A 385 -10.37 9.96 23.23
N GLU A 386 -11.22 10.33 24.19
CA GLU A 386 -11.73 9.45 25.26
C GLU A 386 -12.75 8.43 24.76
N PHE A 387 -13.29 8.59 23.53
CA PHE A 387 -14.19 7.59 22.94
C PHE A 387 -13.48 6.26 22.63
N ALA A 388 -12.15 6.24 22.60
CA ALA A 388 -11.38 5.02 22.51
C ALA A 388 -10.91 4.59 23.91
N GLU A 389 -11.09 3.32 24.23
CA GLU A 389 -10.67 2.73 25.51
C GLU A 389 -9.16 2.82 25.73
N ARG A 390 -8.37 2.59 24.67
CA ARG A 390 -6.92 2.63 24.70
C ARG A 390 -6.35 3.15 23.39
N TRP A 391 -5.25 3.89 23.49
CA TRP A 391 -4.41 4.29 22.36
C TRP A 391 -3.02 3.63 22.46
N PRO A 392 -2.33 3.40 21.34
CA PRO A 392 -0.91 3.04 21.36
C PRO A 392 -0.05 4.16 21.95
N ASP A 393 0.98 3.81 22.74
CA ASP A 393 1.80 4.77 23.49
C ASP A 393 2.59 5.74 22.57
N GLY A 394 2.87 5.33 21.33
CA GLY A 394 3.60 6.16 20.36
C GLY A 394 2.75 7.18 19.60
N VAL A 395 1.42 7.21 19.80
CA VAL A 395 0.52 8.15 19.12
C VAL A 395 0.52 9.50 19.83
N LYS A 396 0.83 10.58 19.08
CA LYS A 396 0.76 11.95 19.58
C LYS A 396 -0.63 12.53 19.32
N HIS A 397 -1.23 13.14 20.34
CA HIS A 397 -2.54 13.78 20.26
C HIS A 397 -2.39 15.29 20.27
N ASP A 398 -2.86 15.94 19.22
CA ASP A 398 -2.76 17.38 19.02
C ASP A 398 -4.13 18.01 18.75
N ARG A 399 -4.21 19.34 18.84
CA ARG A 399 -5.41 20.10 18.43
C ARG A 399 -5.34 20.47 16.95
N ILE A 400 -6.47 20.39 16.25
CA ILE A 400 -6.64 20.92 14.88
C ILE A 400 -6.75 22.45 14.88
N GLY A 401 -7.24 23.03 15.99
CA GLY A 401 -7.65 24.43 16.07
C GLY A 401 -9.03 24.69 15.46
N PHE A 402 -9.44 25.97 15.40
CA PHE A 402 -10.72 26.38 14.83
C PHE A 402 -10.69 26.28 13.31
N VAL A 403 -11.46 25.34 12.77
CA VAL A 403 -11.50 25.06 11.33
C VAL A 403 -12.93 25.07 10.80
N ARG A 404 -13.11 25.59 9.59
CA ARG A 404 -14.41 25.60 8.90
C ARG A 404 -14.74 24.23 8.28
N HIS A 405 -14.72 24.14 6.95
CA HIS A 405 -15.13 22.93 6.20
C HIS A 405 -13.98 22.28 5.44
N ILE A 406 -12.78 22.85 5.56
CA ILE A 406 -11.55 22.41 4.88
C ILE A 406 -10.56 22.11 5.99
N ALA A 407 -10.05 20.88 6.06
CA ALA A 407 -9.07 20.53 7.09
C ALA A 407 -7.78 21.37 6.93
N PRO A 408 -7.06 21.70 8.02
CA PRO A 408 -5.81 22.48 7.93
C PRO A 408 -4.73 21.67 7.19
N LYS A 409 -3.60 22.28 6.84
CA LYS A 409 -2.47 21.48 6.35
C LYS A 409 -1.89 20.71 7.54
N PRO A 410 -1.27 19.54 7.31
CA PRO A 410 -0.67 18.74 8.37
C PRO A 410 0.40 19.52 9.16
N ASP A 411 1.16 20.37 8.49
CA ASP A 411 2.27 21.13 9.09
C ASP A 411 1.83 22.52 9.60
N ASP A 412 0.55 22.89 9.49
CA ASP A 412 0.04 24.16 10.03
C ASP A 412 -0.10 24.06 11.57
N GLU A 413 0.26 25.15 12.25
CA GLU A 413 0.01 25.33 13.68
C GLU A 413 -1.50 25.45 13.97
N PRO A 414 -1.97 24.96 15.13
CA PRO A 414 -3.37 25.09 15.51
C PRO A 414 -3.73 26.57 15.71
N VAL A 415 -4.84 26.99 15.11
CA VAL A 415 -5.40 28.32 15.34
C VAL A 415 -6.34 28.26 16.53
N ASP A 416 -5.90 28.76 17.69
CA ASP A 416 -6.65 28.69 18.95
C ASP A 416 -7.64 29.86 19.14
N ASP A 417 -7.53 30.95 18.38
CA ASP A 417 -8.44 32.10 18.48
C ASP A 417 -9.26 32.33 17.20
N VAL A 418 -10.58 32.48 17.37
CA VAL A 418 -11.53 32.84 16.31
C VAL A 418 -11.15 34.17 15.64
N ARG A 419 -10.51 35.10 16.36
CA ARG A 419 -10.04 36.38 15.82
C ARG A 419 -8.94 36.18 14.77
N GLN A 420 -7.99 35.29 15.03
CA GLN A 420 -6.94 34.93 14.09
C GLN A 420 -7.51 34.30 12.82
N LEU A 421 -8.55 33.46 12.96
CA LEU A 421 -9.23 32.84 11.83
C LEU A 421 -9.93 33.84 10.91
N ARG A 422 -10.52 34.94 11.45
CA ARG A 422 -11.10 36.00 10.62
C ARG A 422 -10.02 36.77 9.86
N GLY A 423 -8.90 37.08 10.53
CA GLY A 423 -7.76 37.75 9.90
C GLY A 423 -7.21 36.99 8.69
N MET A 424 -7.09 35.65 8.78
CA MET A 424 -6.57 34.82 7.69
C MET A 424 -7.48 34.73 6.45
N VAL A 425 -8.80 34.85 6.62
CA VAL A 425 -9.75 34.80 5.49
C VAL A 425 -9.73 36.11 4.70
N ASP A 426 -9.50 37.23 5.39
CA ASP A 426 -9.45 38.55 4.77
C ASP A 426 -8.04 38.87 4.22
N THR A 427 -7.00 38.21 4.71
CA THR A 427 -5.67 38.17 4.08
C THR A 427 -5.58 37.05 3.04
N SER A 428 -6.59 36.88 2.19
CA SER A 428 -6.32 36.28 0.87
C SER A 428 -5.11 37.05 0.32
N PRO A 429 -3.98 36.39 0.00
CA PRO A 429 -2.80 37.09 -0.48
C PRO A 429 -3.27 38.01 -1.59
N LYS A 430 -3.06 39.33 -1.44
CA LYS A 430 -3.36 40.27 -2.51
C LYS A 430 -2.70 39.67 -3.75
N GLU A 431 -3.53 39.13 -4.64
CA GLU A 431 -3.04 38.37 -5.79
C GLU A 431 -2.02 39.28 -6.45
N THR A 432 -0.76 38.85 -6.49
CA THR A 432 0.25 39.71 -7.08
C THR A 432 -0.19 39.97 -8.53
N PRO A 433 0.10 41.16 -9.09
CA PRO A 433 -0.26 41.45 -10.47
C PRO A 433 0.19 40.35 -11.44
N GLU A 434 1.31 39.67 -11.14
CA GLU A 434 1.79 38.49 -11.84
C GLU A 434 0.86 37.28 -11.76
N GLU A 435 0.30 36.97 -10.59
CA GLU A 435 -0.59 35.82 -10.42
C GLU A 435 -1.95 36.05 -11.12
N MET A 436 -2.45 37.28 -11.10
CA MET A 436 -3.61 37.69 -11.91
C MET A 436 -3.30 37.58 -13.42
N ALA A 437 -2.15 38.08 -13.87
CA ALA A 437 -1.73 37.97 -15.27
C ALA A 437 -1.60 36.50 -15.70
N ALA A 438 -1.05 35.64 -14.83
CA ALA A 438 -0.93 34.21 -15.07
C ALA A 438 -2.31 33.50 -15.13
N LYS A 439 -3.27 33.87 -14.28
CA LYS A 439 -4.65 33.36 -14.38
C LYS A 439 -5.33 33.78 -15.67
N VAL A 440 -5.19 35.05 -16.08
CA VAL A 440 -5.73 35.54 -17.36
C VAL A 440 -5.09 34.80 -18.53
N ALA A 441 -3.77 34.58 -18.51
CA ALA A 441 -3.06 33.81 -19.53
C ALA A 441 -3.54 32.36 -19.58
N ARG A 442 -3.66 31.68 -18.43
CA ARG A 442 -4.21 30.31 -18.34
C ARG A 442 -5.64 30.25 -18.85
N GLY A 443 -6.48 31.22 -18.51
CA GLY A 443 -7.85 31.34 -19.02
C GLY A 443 -7.91 31.43 -20.55
N LYS A 444 -7.04 32.25 -21.16
CA LYS A 444 -6.91 32.34 -22.62
C LYS A 444 -6.48 31.02 -23.25
N VAL A 445 -5.52 30.29 -22.65
CA VAL A 445 -5.05 28.99 -23.14
C VAL A 445 -6.16 27.94 -23.06
N VAL A 446 -6.86 27.84 -21.92
CA VAL A 446 -7.98 26.90 -21.74
C VAL A 446 -9.10 27.19 -22.74
N LYS A 447 -9.42 28.47 -22.97
CA LYS A 447 -10.42 28.87 -23.97
C LYS A 447 -10.02 28.42 -25.39
N ARG A 448 -8.77 28.64 -25.81
CA ARG A 448 -8.28 28.16 -27.12
C ARG A 448 -8.32 26.63 -27.26
N ILE A 449 -7.97 25.91 -26.20
CA ILE A 449 -8.05 24.43 -26.21
C ILE A 449 -9.50 23.97 -26.36
N ALA A 450 -10.43 24.59 -25.62
CA ALA A 450 -11.85 24.29 -25.72
C ALA A 450 -12.40 24.56 -27.14
N GLU A 451 -12.07 25.72 -27.72
CA GLU A 451 -12.44 26.08 -29.10
C GLU A 451 -11.91 25.06 -30.12
N ARG A 452 -10.65 24.60 -29.96
CA ARG A 452 -10.03 23.61 -30.85
C ARG A 452 -10.71 22.25 -30.75
N LEU A 453 -11.07 21.81 -29.54
CA LEU A 453 -11.78 20.55 -29.32
C LEU A 453 -13.20 20.60 -29.91
N VAL A 454 -13.92 21.70 -29.73
CA VAL A 454 -15.24 21.90 -30.34
C VAL A 454 -15.14 21.87 -31.86
N ALA A 455 -14.14 22.53 -32.46
CA ALA A 455 -13.89 22.50 -33.90
C ALA A 455 -13.53 21.10 -34.43
N GLU A 456 -12.82 20.29 -33.65
CA GLU A 456 -12.48 18.91 -34.03
C GLU A 456 -13.72 18.00 -34.00
N VAL A 457 -14.56 18.13 -32.97
CA VAL A 457 -15.82 17.38 -32.86
C VAL A 457 -16.78 17.74 -34.00
N THR A 458 -16.93 19.02 -34.33
CA THR A 458 -17.78 19.43 -35.47
C THR A 458 -17.24 18.92 -36.81
N ARG A 459 -15.91 18.93 -37.02
CA ARG A 459 -15.29 18.33 -38.22
C ARG A 459 -15.55 16.82 -38.31
N LYS A 460 -15.45 16.08 -37.20
CA LYS A 460 -15.73 14.63 -37.18
C LYS A 460 -17.21 14.35 -37.48
N ASN A 461 -18.12 15.11 -36.89
CA ASN A 461 -19.55 14.98 -37.16
C ASN A 461 -19.87 15.27 -38.64
N ASN A 462 -19.32 16.33 -39.22
CA ASN A 462 -19.54 16.66 -40.63
C ASN A 462 -18.98 15.59 -41.58
N ARG A 463 -17.81 15.00 -41.28
CA ARG A 463 -17.27 13.87 -42.05
C ARG A 463 -18.18 12.64 -41.99
N SER A 464 -18.68 12.31 -40.80
CA SER A 464 -19.62 11.20 -40.63
C SER A 464 -20.92 11.43 -41.40
N LEU A 465 -21.45 12.66 -41.38
CA LEU A 465 -22.66 13.04 -42.08
C LEU A 465 -22.47 13.01 -43.61
N ALA A 466 -21.31 13.44 -44.11
CA ALA A 466 -20.93 13.32 -45.52
C ALA A 466 -20.79 11.85 -45.96
N GLN A 467 -20.17 11.00 -45.14
CA GLN A 467 -20.09 9.56 -45.41
C GLN A 467 -21.47 8.91 -45.49
N ARG A 468 -22.38 9.24 -44.55
CA ARG A 468 -23.77 8.75 -44.58
C ARG A 468 -24.52 9.20 -45.83
N LYS A 469 -24.36 10.47 -46.25
CA LYS A 469 -24.94 10.97 -47.51
C LYS A 469 -24.39 10.21 -48.72
N LYS A 470 -23.07 9.95 -48.77
CA LYS A 470 -22.45 9.19 -49.85
C LYS A 470 -22.97 7.75 -49.92
N SER A 471 -23.07 7.08 -48.77
CA SER A 471 -23.64 5.73 -48.70
C SER A 471 -25.10 5.69 -49.15
N ARG A 472 -25.91 6.71 -48.80
CA ARG A 472 -27.31 6.80 -49.23
C ARG A 472 -27.44 7.01 -50.74
N LEU A 473 -26.61 7.86 -51.34
CA LEU A 473 -26.56 8.03 -52.79
C LEU A 473 -26.12 6.76 -53.52
N GLN A 474 -25.16 6.01 -52.96
CA GLN A 474 -24.74 4.71 -53.50
C GLN A 474 -25.85 3.67 -53.43
N GLN A 475 -26.64 3.65 -52.35
CA GLN A 475 -27.82 2.80 -52.24
C GLN A 475 -28.89 3.16 -53.27
N GLN A 476 -29.18 4.45 -53.46
CA GLN A 476 -30.13 4.90 -54.49
C GLN A 476 -29.67 4.53 -55.90
N ALA A 477 -28.38 4.70 -56.23
CA ALA A 477 -27.84 4.29 -57.52
C ALA A 477 -27.87 2.76 -57.73
N ALA A 478 -27.69 1.98 -56.65
CA ALA A 478 -27.82 0.52 -56.69
C ALA A 478 -29.29 0.08 -56.90
N GLU A 479 -30.24 0.76 -56.27
CA GLU A 479 -31.68 0.52 -56.46
C GLU A 479 -32.13 0.89 -57.88
N GLU A 480 -31.65 2.01 -58.44
CA GLU A 480 -31.93 2.40 -59.83
C GLU A 480 -31.33 1.41 -60.86
N THR A 481 -30.15 0.85 -60.58
CA THR A 481 -29.54 -0.17 -61.45
C THR A 481 -30.23 -1.53 -61.34
N ALA A 482 -30.66 -1.92 -60.14
CA ALA A 482 -31.45 -3.14 -59.93
C ALA A 482 -32.86 -3.04 -60.53
N GLY A 483 -33.50 -1.87 -60.44
CA GLY A 483 -34.82 -1.61 -61.04
C GLY A 483 -34.83 -1.67 -62.57
N ARG A 484 -33.68 -1.48 -63.22
CA ARG A 484 -33.57 -1.54 -64.68
C ARG A 484 -33.39 -2.96 -65.25
N GLN A 485 -33.06 -3.95 -64.42
CA GLN A 485 -32.90 -5.35 -64.84
C GLN A 485 -34.17 -6.21 -64.67
N ASN A 486 -35.24 -5.69 -64.04
CA ASN A 486 -36.45 -6.46 -63.78
C ASN A 486 -37.62 -6.19 -64.75
N ASN A 487 -37.37 -5.54 -65.88
CA ASN A 487 -38.33 -5.44 -66.99
C ASN A 487 -37.93 -6.35 -68.15
N GLU A 488 -37.86 -7.66 -67.91
CA GLU A 488 -38.06 -8.67 -68.95
C GLU A 488 -39.42 -9.36 -68.67
N PRO A 489 -40.36 -9.38 -69.62
CA PRO A 489 -41.64 -10.05 -69.44
C PRO A 489 -41.44 -11.55 -69.70
N GLY A 490 -41.35 -12.36 -68.64
CA GLY A 490 -41.07 -13.78 -68.80
C GLY A 490 -41.59 -14.67 -67.67
N ALA A 491 -42.72 -15.33 -67.94
CA ALA A 491 -43.12 -16.63 -67.40
C ALA A 491 -43.49 -16.74 -65.90
N SER A 492 -44.81 -16.69 -65.68
CA SER A 492 -45.59 -17.58 -64.81
C SER A 492 -44.82 -18.81 -64.29
N LYS A 493 -44.76 -18.96 -62.96
CA LYS A 493 -44.82 -20.26 -62.27
C LYS A 493 -45.29 -20.12 -60.82
N GLN A 494 -46.47 -20.69 -60.63
CA GLN A 494 -47.13 -21.13 -59.40
C GLN A 494 -46.22 -22.12 -58.63
N ALA A 495 -46.07 -21.96 -57.31
CA ALA A 495 -46.06 -23.04 -56.30
C ALA A 495 -45.52 -22.59 -54.92
N ASP A 496 -46.31 -22.95 -53.92
CA ASP A 496 -45.96 -23.52 -52.60
C ASP A 496 -45.34 -22.64 -51.49
N GLU A 497 -46.25 -22.28 -50.58
CA GLU A 497 -45.97 -21.97 -49.17
C GLU A 497 -45.42 -23.20 -48.41
N PRO A 498 -44.52 -22.97 -47.44
CA PRO A 498 -44.46 -23.85 -46.27
C PRO A 498 -44.67 -23.09 -44.94
N PRO A 499 -45.05 -23.83 -43.88
CA PRO A 499 -45.83 -23.29 -42.78
C PRO A 499 -45.04 -22.71 -41.62
N VAL A 500 -45.76 -21.84 -40.92
CA VAL A 500 -45.49 -21.21 -39.62
C VAL A 500 -45.09 -22.23 -38.56
N GLN A 501 -43.90 -22.06 -37.96
CA GLN A 501 -43.57 -22.63 -36.65
C GLN A 501 -43.53 -21.52 -35.60
N ALA A 502 -44.46 -21.63 -34.65
CA ALA A 502 -44.54 -20.79 -33.46
C ALA A 502 -43.61 -21.36 -32.36
N GLU A 503 -42.67 -20.55 -31.87
CA GLU A 503 -41.93 -20.83 -30.64
C GLU A 503 -42.61 -20.13 -29.45
N ALA A 504 -42.93 -20.93 -28.44
CA ALA A 504 -43.42 -20.49 -27.14
C ALA A 504 -42.27 -20.02 -26.21
N PRO A 505 -42.53 -19.10 -25.26
CA PRO A 505 -41.53 -18.67 -24.29
C PRO A 505 -41.43 -19.64 -23.11
N LYS A 506 -40.20 -19.95 -22.69
CA LYS A 506 -39.90 -20.62 -21.41
C LYS A 506 -39.80 -19.59 -20.28
N LEU A 507 -40.38 -19.98 -19.14
CA LEU A 507 -40.36 -19.33 -17.83
C LEU A 507 -38.95 -19.17 -17.25
#